data_AF-A0A9P4IB86-F1
#
_entry.id   AF-A0A9P4IB86-F1
#
_cell.length_a   1.000
_cell.length_b   1.000
_cell.length_c   1.000
_cell.angle_alpha   90.00
_cell.angle_beta   90.00
_cell.angle_gamma   90.00
#
_symmetry.space_group_name_H-M   'P 1'
#
loop_
_entity.id
_entity.type
_entity.pdbx_description
1 polymer ?
#
loop_
_entity_poly.entity_id
_entity_poly.type
_entity_poly.pdbx_seq_one_letter_code
_entity_poly.pdbx_strand_id
1 'polypeptide(L)'
;MFIPIIVTSQNATLKDINLMLASMQDYEYPAQPPTTVAAVNEEGEYVLVKKERFDPEDPQPTQTALPVTEFVSPFAGWSLEDVAAWYLQWESKLTEFDMDDGLLLVLDDDSVQKKSVLLFEKFHQFDEEEDEQGDDAGNGDAQKGISLTEDPESPLKKFNIARVPYFGVHLMLANLSIANMDFAEYVSLDGASVPGRLYDWVPFDDPPVHTAQEGRKPAEAPPVKRLEQILAELRSGGHID
;
A
#
# COMPACT_ATOMS: atom_id res chain seq x y z
N MET A 1 -7.54 4.49 -11.48
CA MET A 1 -6.25 4.13 -10.89
C MET A 1 -6.42 3.17 -9.72
N PHE A 2 -6.02 1.92 -9.94
CA PHE A 2 -6.06 0.83 -8.97
C PHE A 2 -4.69 0.65 -8.32
N ILE A 3 -4.61 0.40 -7.02
CA ILE A 3 -3.32 0.14 -6.36
C ILE A 3 -3.00 -1.36 -6.49
N PRO A 4 -1.82 -1.72 -7.03
CA PRO A 4 -1.40 -3.12 -7.12
C PRO A 4 -1.14 -3.71 -5.73
N ILE A 5 -1.52 -4.97 -5.57
CA ILE A 5 -1.29 -5.75 -4.35
C ILE A 5 -0.55 -7.03 -4.72
N ILE A 6 0.62 -7.26 -4.12
CA ILE A 6 1.42 -8.47 -4.27
C ILE A 6 1.39 -9.26 -2.96
N VAL A 7 1.02 -10.54 -3.02
CA VAL A 7 1.00 -11.42 -1.84
C VAL A 7 2.26 -12.28 -1.85
N THR A 8 3.27 -11.96 -1.04
CA THR A 8 4.48 -12.78 -0.91
C THR A 8 4.41 -13.80 0.22
N SER A 9 3.43 -13.66 1.11
CA SER A 9 3.19 -14.60 2.20
C SER A 9 2.94 -16.01 1.67
N GLN A 10 3.65 -16.98 2.24
CA GLN A 10 3.43 -18.40 1.96
C GLN A 10 2.24 -18.97 2.75
N ASN A 11 1.78 -18.22 3.76
CA ASN A 11 0.74 -18.65 4.70
C ASN A 11 -0.55 -17.81 4.60
N ALA A 12 -0.60 -16.81 3.71
CA ALA A 12 -1.77 -15.97 3.54
C ALA A 12 -2.94 -16.80 3.02
N THR A 13 -4.05 -16.74 3.74
CA THR A 13 -5.31 -17.32 3.29
C THR A 13 -6.15 -16.27 2.57
N LEU A 14 -7.17 -16.71 1.82
CA LEU A 14 -8.18 -15.79 1.28
C LEU A 14 -8.86 -14.97 2.37
N LYS A 15 -9.01 -15.54 3.57
CA LYS A 15 -9.57 -14.84 4.72
C LYS A 15 -8.69 -13.66 5.13
N ASP A 16 -7.37 -13.82 5.11
CA ASP A 16 -6.43 -12.75 5.43
C ASP A 16 -6.43 -11.65 4.37
N ILE A 17 -6.49 -12.02 3.08
CA ILE A 17 -6.58 -11.06 1.98
C ILE A 17 -7.90 -10.28 2.06
N ASN A 18 -9.02 -10.97 2.27
CA ASN A 18 -10.33 -10.33 2.42
C ASN A 18 -10.38 -9.43 3.67
N LEU A 19 -9.79 -9.86 4.78
CA LEU A 19 -9.69 -9.06 5.99
C LEU A 19 -8.89 -7.78 5.74
N MET A 20 -7.73 -7.88 5.07
CA MET A 20 -6.93 -6.73 4.67
C MET A 20 -7.76 -5.78 3.79
N LEU A 21 -8.35 -6.27 2.71
CA LEU A 21 -9.17 -5.45 1.78
C LEU A 21 -10.34 -4.76 2.48
N ALA A 22 -11.06 -5.48 3.34
CA ALA A 22 -12.16 -4.90 4.11
C ALA A 22 -11.68 -3.84 5.11
N SER A 23 -10.52 -4.06 5.73
CA SER A 23 -9.95 -3.13 6.72
C SER A 23 -9.39 -1.85 6.09
N MET A 24 -9.02 -1.89 4.80
CA MET A 24 -8.57 -0.74 4.03
C MET A 24 -9.73 0.04 3.39
N GLN A 25 -10.98 -0.39 3.59
CA GLN A 25 -12.12 0.29 2.99
C GLN A 25 -12.49 1.55 3.79
N ASP A 26 -12.61 2.68 3.10
CA ASP A 26 -13.25 3.87 3.65
C ASP A 26 -14.76 3.63 3.72
N TYR A 27 -15.31 3.70 4.93
CA TYR A 27 -16.75 3.60 5.15
C TYR A 27 -17.41 4.98 5.30
N GLU A 28 -16.64 6.06 5.38
CA GLU A 28 -17.13 7.43 5.46
C GLU A 28 -17.45 7.99 4.08
N TYR A 29 -16.65 7.62 3.07
CA TYR A 29 -16.89 7.99 1.68
C TYR A 29 -17.32 6.76 0.85
N PRO A 30 -18.46 6.80 0.15
CA PRO A 30 -18.97 5.66 -0.62
C PRO A 30 -18.11 5.29 -1.85
N ALA A 31 -16.99 5.99 -2.07
CA ALA A 31 -16.01 5.64 -3.08
C ALA A 31 -15.19 4.45 -2.58
N GLN A 32 -15.48 3.26 -3.11
CA GLN A 32 -14.62 2.10 -2.86
C GLN A 32 -13.22 2.42 -3.39
N PRO A 33 -12.14 2.24 -2.61
CA PRO A 33 -10.81 2.24 -3.19
C PRO A 33 -10.80 1.10 -4.23
N PRO A 34 -10.48 1.41 -5.49
CA PRO A 34 -10.38 0.39 -6.53
C PRO A 34 -9.12 -0.44 -6.26
N THR A 35 -9.23 -1.50 -5.45
CA THR A 35 -8.13 -2.45 -5.24
C THR A 35 -8.27 -3.62 -6.20
N THR A 36 -7.21 -3.92 -6.95
CA THR A 36 -7.12 -5.10 -7.83
C THR A 36 -6.15 -6.09 -7.22
N VAL A 37 -6.57 -7.35 -7.08
CA VAL A 37 -5.66 -8.44 -6.71
C VAL A 37 -5.09 -9.02 -8.01
N ALA A 38 -3.76 -9.02 -8.14
CA ALA A 38 -3.10 -9.77 -9.20
C ALA A 38 -3.07 -11.26 -8.80
N ALA A 39 -3.74 -12.10 -9.58
CA ALA A 39 -3.69 -13.55 -9.45
C ALA A 39 -3.00 -14.16 -10.68
N VAL A 40 -2.57 -15.41 -10.59
CA VAL A 40 -2.12 -16.18 -11.76
C VAL A 40 -3.12 -17.32 -11.98
N ASN A 41 -3.57 -17.50 -13.22
CA ASN A 41 -4.46 -18.61 -13.57
C ASN A 41 -3.72 -19.95 -13.60
N GLU A 42 -4.46 -21.03 -13.81
CA GLU A 42 -3.93 -22.40 -13.90
C GLU A 42 -2.87 -22.57 -15.02
N GLU A 43 -2.82 -21.65 -15.98
CA GLU A 43 -1.93 -21.67 -17.13
C GLU A 43 -0.64 -20.86 -16.90
N GLY A 44 -0.48 -20.26 -15.71
CA GLY A 44 0.67 -19.42 -15.39
C GLY A 44 0.56 -17.99 -15.92
N GLU A 45 -0.60 -17.58 -16.44
CA GLU A 45 -0.86 -16.22 -16.92
C GLU A 45 -1.37 -15.33 -15.79
N TYR A 46 -0.89 -14.08 -15.76
CA TYR A 46 -1.34 -13.09 -14.78
C TYR A 46 -2.76 -12.62 -15.12
N VAL A 47 -3.72 -12.90 -14.23
CA VAL A 47 -5.09 -12.42 -14.29
C VAL A 47 -5.29 -11.34 -13.25
N LEU A 48 -5.61 -10.14 -13.72
CA LEU A 48 -6.02 -9.03 -12.88
C LEU A 48 -7.49 -9.23 -12.50
N VAL A 49 -7.77 -9.54 -11.23
CA VAL A 49 -9.17 -9.62 -10.76
C VAL A 49 -9.65 -8.20 -10.50
N LYS A 50 -10.16 -7.56 -11.55
CA LYS A 50 -10.80 -6.25 -11.45
C LYS A 50 -12.14 -6.43 -10.76
N LYS A 51 -12.33 -5.78 -9.61
CA LYS A 51 -13.69 -5.59 -9.07
C LYS A 51 -14.41 -4.64 -10.03
N GLU A 52 -15.30 -5.16 -10.87
CA GLU A 52 -16.13 -4.31 -11.70
C GLU A 52 -16.88 -3.32 -10.80
N ARG A 53 -17.00 -2.06 -11.28
CA ARG A 53 -17.76 -1.03 -10.56
C ARG A 53 -19.15 -1.60 -10.28
N PHE A 54 -19.58 -1.47 -9.03
CA PHE A 54 -20.96 -1.71 -8.64
C PHE A 54 -21.85 -0.82 -9.51
N ASP A 55 -22.60 -1.41 -10.44
CA ASP A 55 -23.65 -0.72 -11.19
C ASP A 55 -24.91 -0.71 -10.31
N PRO A 56 -25.33 0.45 -9.78
CA PRO A 56 -26.53 0.53 -8.96
C PRO A 56 -27.82 0.19 -9.74
N GLU A 57 -27.79 0.18 -11.08
CA GLU A 57 -28.93 -0.20 -11.93
C GLU A 57 -28.93 -1.70 -12.31
N ASP A 58 -27.83 -2.42 -12.08
CA ASP A 58 -27.75 -3.88 -12.21
C ASP A 58 -27.50 -4.54 -10.83
N PRO A 59 -28.56 -4.80 -10.04
CA PRO A 59 -28.44 -5.23 -8.65
C PRO A 59 -27.90 -6.66 -8.47
N GLN A 60 -27.50 -7.34 -9.54
CA GLN A 60 -26.89 -8.66 -9.43
C GLN A 60 -25.52 -8.68 -10.09
N PRO A 61 -24.44 -8.29 -9.38
CA PRO A 61 -23.17 -8.93 -9.65
C PRO A 61 -23.46 -10.42 -9.50
N THR A 62 -23.42 -11.15 -10.63
CA THR A 62 -23.52 -12.60 -10.61
C THR A 62 -22.23 -13.07 -9.95
N GLN A 63 -22.19 -13.01 -8.62
CA GLN A 63 -21.15 -13.61 -7.81
C GLN A 63 -21.32 -15.10 -7.99
N THR A 64 -20.76 -15.61 -9.09
CA THR A 64 -20.33 -16.98 -9.13
C THR A 64 -19.16 -17.00 -8.16
N ALA A 65 -19.47 -17.18 -6.87
CA ALA A 65 -18.48 -17.52 -5.87
C ALA A 65 -17.92 -18.86 -6.33
N LEU A 66 -16.89 -18.81 -7.19
CA LEU A 66 -16.02 -19.94 -7.38
C LEU A 66 -15.53 -20.26 -5.96
N PRO A 67 -15.75 -21.49 -5.47
CA PRO A 67 -15.15 -21.90 -4.23
C PRO A 67 -13.64 -21.95 -4.50
N VAL A 68 -12.97 -20.81 -4.36
CA VAL A 68 -11.52 -20.75 -4.32
C VAL A 68 -11.18 -21.39 -2.98
N THR A 69 -11.04 -22.72 -2.98
CA THR A 69 -10.71 -23.48 -1.78
C THR A 69 -9.24 -23.26 -1.40
N GLU A 70 -8.41 -22.89 -2.37
CA GLU A 70 -6.97 -22.67 -2.20
C GLU A 70 -6.54 -21.43 -2.98
N PHE A 71 -5.89 -20.48 -2.28
CA PHE A 71 -5.19 -19.37 -2.90
C PHE A 71 -3.71 -19.68 -2.85
N VAL A 72 -3.07 -19.74 -4.02
CA VAL A 72 -1.62 -19.86 -4.15
C VAL A 72 -1.12 -18.64 -4.88
N SER A 73 -0.40 -17.77 -4.18
CA SER A 73 0.20 -16.62 -4.81
C SER A 73 1.39 -17.04 -5.68
N PRO A 74 1.50 -16.57 -6.93
CA PRO A 74 2.68 -16.80 -7.76
C PRO A 74 3.94 -16.10 -7.21
N PHE A 75 3.76 -15.16 -6.29
CA PHE A 75 4.82 -14.40 -5.63
C PHE A 75 5.18 -14.97 -4.25
N ALA A 76 4.60 -16.11 -3.86
CA ALA A 76 4.84 -16.71 -2.56
C ALA A 76 6.35 -16.96 -2.33
N GLY A 77 6.88 -16.45 -1.23
CA GLY A 77 8.29 -16.57 -0.85
C GLY A 77 9.23 -15.57 -1.53
N TRP A 78 8.74 -14.65 -2.37
CA TRP A 78 9.57 -13.60 -2.96
C TRP A 78 10.12 -12.65 -1.89
N SER A 79 11.37 -12.22 -2.09
CA SER A 79 11.97 -11.17 -1.28
C SER A 79 11.44 -9.79 -1.68
N LEU A 80 11.66 -8.77 -0.84
CA LEU A 80 11.31 -7.39 -1.20
C LEU A 80 12.12 -6.90 -2.41
N GLU A 81 13.36 -7.39 -2.58
CA GLU A 81 14.20 -7.12 -3.76
C GLU A 81 13.55 -7.67 -5.04
N ASP A 82 13.07 -8.91 -5.01
CA ASP A 82 12.39 -9.53 -6.16
C ASP A 82 11.11 -8.77 -6.51
N VAL A 83 10.35 -8.36 -5.50
CA VAL A 83 9.14 -7.55 -5.68
C VAL A 83 9.45 -6.18 -6.30
N ALA A 84 10.47 -5.48 -5.77
CA ALA A 84 10.87 -4.18 -6.29
C ALA A 84 11.40 -4.29 -7.73
N ALA A 85 12.23 -5.29 -8.03
CA ALA A 85 12.73 -5.56 -9.38
C ALA A 85 11.58 -5.81 -10.36
N TRP A 86 10.60 -6.65 -9.97
CA TRP A 86 9.44 -6.93 -10.79
C TRP A 86 8.59 -5.68 -11.02
N TYR A 87 8.33 -4.89 -9.99
CA TYR A 87 7.52 -3.68 -10.12
C TYR A 87 8.15 -2.70 -11.13
N LEU A 88 9.45 -2.43 -10.99
CA LEU A 88 10.19 -1.56 -11.90
C LEU A 88 10.24 -2.11 -13.34
N GLN A 89 10.30 -3.43 -13.51
CA GLN A 89 10.26 -4.05 -14.84
C GLN A 89 8.90 -3.86 -15.53
N TRP A 90 7.81 -3.83 -14.76
CA TRP A 90 6.44 -3.81 -15.27
C TRP A 90 5.75 -2.45 -15.17
N GLU A 91 6.40 -1.41 -14.63
CA GLU A 91 5.78 -0.11 -14.33
C GLU A 91 5.03 0.49 -15.53
N SER A 92 5.62 0.47 -16.73
CA SER A 92 5.02 1.03 -17.93
C SER A 92 3.72 0.31 -18.32
N LYS A 93 3.65 -1.00 -18.06
CA LYS A 93 2.46 -1.80 -18.31
C LYS A 93 1.42 -1.63 -17.22
N LEU A 94 1.81 -1.38 -15.96
CA LEU A 94 0.87 -1.09 -14.88
C LEU A 94 0.01 0.13 -15.24
N THR A 95 0.63 1.18 -15.76
CA THR A 95 -0.07 2.38 -16.24
C THR A 95 -1.04 2.06 -17.39
N GLU A 96 -0.67 1.18 -18.33
CA GLU A 96 -1.55 0.71 -19.41
C GLU A 96 -2.81 -0.01 -18.87
N PHE A 97 -2.74 -0.61 -17.68
CA PHE A 97 -3.86 -1.28 -17.01
C PHE A 97 -4.65 -0.37 -16.05
N ASP A 98 -4.46 0.96 -16.08
CA ASP A 98 -5.04 1.93 -15.12
C ASP A 98 -4.67 1.57 -13.66
N MET A 99 -3.45 1.05 -13.45
CA MET A 99 -2.87 0.85 -12.12
C MET A 99 -1.94 1.99 -11.74
N ASP A 100 -1.79 2.17 -10.43
CA ASP A 100 -0.85 3.10 -9.83
C ASP A 100 0.59 2.56 -10.01
N ASP A 101 1.45 3.38 -10.61
CA ASP A 101 2.86 3.11 -10.86
C ASP A 101 3.80 3.84 -9.87
N GLY A 102 3.22 4.53 -8.88
CA GLY A 102 3.91 5.14 -7.75
C GLY A 102 3.71 4.40 -6.42
N LEU A 103 2.61 3.68 -6.24
CA LEU A 103 2.25 2.99 -5.00
C LEU A 103 2.08 1.49 -5.20
N LEU A 104 2.56 0.71 -4.25
CA LEU A 104 2.44 -0.74 -4.24
C LEU A 104 2.19 -1.25 -2.81
N LEU A 105 1.29 -2.24 -2.68
CA LEU A 105 1.08 -2.94 -1.41
C LEU A 105 1.63 -4.36 -1.47
N VAL A 106 2.32 -4.79 -0.41
CA VAL A 106 2.88 -6.14 -0.29
C VAL A 106 2.40 -6.82 1.00
N LEU A 107 1.77 -7.97 0.86
CA LEU A 107 1.30 -8.82 1.96
C LEU A 107 2.28 -10.00 2.17
N ASP A 108 3.26 -9.80 3.07
CA ASP A 108 4.21 -10.82 3.52
C ASP A 108 3.69 -11.62 4.73
N ASP A 109 4.43 -12.64 5.18
CA ASP A 109 4.01 -13.47 6.33
C ASP A 109 3.85 -12.64 7.62
N ASP A 110 4.74 -11.67 7.84
CA ASP A 110 4.67 -10.72 8.95
C ASP A 110 3.42 -9.83 8.87
N SER A 111 3.01 -9.45 7.66
CA SER A 111 1.81 -8.65 7.39
C SER A 111 0.56 -9.38 7.86
N VAL A 112 0.45 -10.67 7.52
CA VAL A 112 -0.65 -11.54 7.95
C VAL A 112 -0.73 -11.66 9.47
N GLN A 113 0.42 -11.85 10.12
CA GLN A 113 0.50 -12.01 11.57
C GLN A 113 0.20 -10.71 12.33
N LYS A 114 0.74 -9.59 11.84
CA LYS A 114 0.65 -8.27 12.50
C LYS A 114 -0.56 -7.45 12.08
N LYS A 115 -1.39 -7.97 11.15
CA LYS A 115 -2.53 -7.26 10.55
C LYS A 115 -2.12 -5.88 10.00
N SER A 116 -1.02 -5.90 9.26
CA SER A 116 -0.39 -4.75 8.61
C SER A 116 -0.06 -5.11 7.17
N VAL A 117 0.25 -4.15 6.32
CA VAL A 117 0.77 -4.38 4.97
C VAL A 117 2.06 -3.58 4.80
N LEU A 118 2.95 -4.00 3.90
CA LEU A 118 4.03 -3.14 3.46
C LEU A 118 3.50 -2.21 2.37
N LEU A 119 3.66 -0.90 2.56
CA LEU A 119 3.39 0.11 1.56
C LEU A 119 4.72 0.56 0.97
N PHE A 120 4.83 0.41 -0.34
CA PHE A 120 5.94 0.89 -1.16
C PHE A 120 5.46 2.19 -1.83
N GLU A 121 6.20 3.27 -1.62
CA GLU A 121 6.08 4.49 -2.39
C GLU A 121 7.34 4.63 -3.24
N LYS A 122 7.18 4.57 -4.55
CA LYS A 122 8.25 4.88 -5.50
C LYS A 122 8.48 6.38 -5.48
N PHE A 123 9.72 6.79 -5.23
CA PHE A 123 10.12 8.18 -5.38
C PHE A 123 11.03 8.31 -6.60
N HIS A 124 10.85 9.39 -7.35
CA HIS A 124 11.76 9.73 -8.42
C HIS A 124 13.00 10.37 -7.81
N GLN A 125 14.11 9.63 -7.79
CA GLN A 125 15.41 10.29 -7.72
C GLN A 125 15.51 11.11 -9.01
N PHE A 126 15.40 12.43 -8.88
CA PHE A 126 15.88 13.31 -9.93
C PHE A 126 17.36 12.99 -10.06
N ASP A 127 17.77 12.38 -11.16
CA ASP A 127 19.17 12.16 -11.46
C ASP A 127 19.87 13.52 -11.33
N GLU A 128 20.64 13.72 -10.26
CA GLU A 128 21.49 14.90 -10.02
C GLU A 128 22.68 14.93 -11.02
N GLU A 129 22.53 14.36 -12.22
CA GLU A 129 23.60 14.23 -13.22
C GLU A 129 23.56 15.27 -14.36
N GLU A 130 22.61 16.19 -14.39
CA GLU A 130 22.65 17.32 -15.33
C GLU A 130 22.19 18.61 -14.66
N ASP A 131 23.11 19.29 -13.96
CA ASP A 131 23.21 20.76 -13.94
C ASP A 131 24.48 21.22 -13.19
N GLU A 132 25.65 21.05 -13.82
CA GLU A 132 26.88 21.76 -13.44
C GLU A 132 26.83 23.27 -13.81
N GLN A 133 25.65 23.88 -13.92
CA GLN A 133 25.53 25.28 -14.29
C GLN A 133 24.19 25.93 -13.91
N GLY A 134 24.00 26.18 -12.62
CA GLY A 134 22.90 27.01 -12.16
C GLY A 134 23.03 27.41 -10.71
N ASP A 135 23.70 28.53 -10.45
CA ASP A 135 23.55 29.28 -9.20
C ASP A 135 22.10 29.74 -9.06
N ASP A 136 21.19 28.88 -8.62
CA ASP A 136 19.91 29.33 -8.07
C ASP A 136 19.61 28.54 -6.81
N ALA A 137 19.64 29.25 -5.69
CA ALA A 137 19.32 28.77 -4.35
C ALA A 137 17.81 28.53 -4.21
N GLY A 138 17.29 27.65 -5.06
CA GLY A 138 15.94 27.12 -4.98
C GLY A 138 15.90 26.08 -3.88
N ASN A 139 15.18 26.40 -2.81
CA ASN A 139 14.82 25.53 -1.69
C ASN A 139 13.89 24.39 -2.16
N GLY A 140 14.39 23.54 -3.06
CA GLY A 140 13.77 22.29 -3.45
C GLY A 140 14.26 21.22 -2.49
N ASP A 141 13.49 20.97 -1.44
CA ASP A 141 13.67 19.79 -0.58
C ASP A 141 13.37 18.54 -1.42
N ALA A 142 14.33 18.14 -2.25
CA ALA A 142 14.32 16.85 -2.90
C ALA A 142 14.34 15.80 -1.79
N GLN A 143 13.20 15.16 -1.56
CA GLN A 143 13.07 14.12 -0.55
C GLN A 143 13.99 12.96 -0.92
N LYS A 144 15.16 12.95 -0.29
CA LYS A 144 16.12 11.86 -0.41
C LYS A 144 15.57 10.70 0.41
N GLY A 145 14.85 9.79 -0.25
CA GLY A 145 14.38 8.56 0.39
C GLY A 145 15.56 7.85 1.04
N ILE A 146 15.41 7.47 2.31
CA ILE A 146 16.44 6.73 3.04
C ILE A 146 16.46 5.31 2.48
N SER A 147 17.58 4.98 1.83
CA SER A 147 17.76 3.69 1.17
C SER A 147 17.77 2.53 2.18
N LEU A 148 16.93 1.51 1.94
CA LEU A 148 16.88 0.28 2.73
C LEU A 148 18.10 -0.61 2.56
N THR A 149 19.04 -0.23 1.71
CA THR A 149 20.19 -1.05 1.32
C THR A 149 21.38 -0.16 1.00
N GLU A 150 22.58 -0.65 1.30
CA GLU A 150 23.82 0.03 0.92
C GLU A 150 24.14 -0.21 -0.56
N ASP A 151 23.62 -1.28 -1.16
CA ASP A 151 23.90 -1.68 -2.54
C ASP A 151 23.38 -0.64 -3.55
N PRO A 152 24.25 0.07 -4.29
CA PRO A 152 23.86 1.05 -5.32
C PRO A 152 22.97 0.48 -6.42
N GLU A 153 23.09 -0.81 -6.71
CA GLU A 153 22.35 -1.45 -7.80
C GLU A 153 21.01 -2.04 -7.34
N SER A 154 20.72 -1.99 -6.04
CA SER A 154 19.48 -2.57 -5.53
C SER A 154 18.25 -1.78 -5.98
N PRO A 155 17.21 -2.44 -6.51
CA PRO A 155 15.95 -1.80 -6.85
C PRO A 155 15.24 -1.17 -5.64
N LEU A 156 15.50 -1.63 -4.41
CA LEU A 156 14.93 -1.06 -3.20
C LEU A 156 15.32 0.41 -2.97
N LYS A 157 16.40 0.90 -3.60
CA LYS A 157 16.80 2.32 -3.53
C LYS A 157 15.78 3.28 -4.13
N LYS A 158 14.82 2.79 -4.90
CA LYS A 158 13.77 3.59 -5.56
C LYS A 158 12.48 3.67 -4.76
N PHE A 159 12.43 3.07 -3.56
CA PHE A 159 11.20 2.97 -2.77
C PHE A 159 11.40 3.42 -1.33
N ASN A 160 10.44 4.19 -0.83
CA ASN A 160 10.19 4.29 0.60
C ASN A 160 9.27 3.13 1.00
N ILE A 161 9.61 2.39 2.07
CA ILE A 161 8.82 1.24 2.50
C ILE A 161 8.48 1.34 3.99
N ALA A 162 7.18 1.36 4.28
CA ALA A 162 6.67 1.36 5.65
C ALA A 162 5.77 0.15 5.87
N ARG A 163 5.79 -0.38 7.10
CA ARG A 163 4.80 -1.36 7.54
C ARG A 163 3.64 -0.61 8.18
N VAL A 164 2.49 -0.64 7.52
CA VAL A 164 1.31 0.14 7.89
C VAL A 164 0.21 -0.81 8.38
N PRO A 165 -0.36 -0.62 9.59
CA PRO A 165 -1.53 -1.38 10.03
C PRO A 165 -2.67 -1.25 9.02
N TYR A 166 -3.46 -2.31 8.77
CA TYR A 166 -4.45 -2.30 7.69
C TYR A 166 -5.39 -1.08 7.71
N PHE A 167 -5.84 -0.67 8.90
CA PHE A 167 -6.73 0.48 9.07
C PHE A 167 -6.06 1.82 8.72
N GLY A 168 -4.73 1.92 8.82
CA GLY A 168 -3.97 3.14 8.50
C GLY A 168 -3.60 3.26 7.03
N VAL A 169 -3.71 2.16 6.26
CA VAL A 169 -3.31 2.11 4.84
C VAL A 169 -4.16 3.05 4.01
N HIS A 170 -5.48 3.02 4.18
CA HIS A 170 -6.39 3.91 3.44
C HIS A 170 -6.05 5.39 3.62
N LEU A 171 -5.80 5.79 4.87
CA LEU A 171 -5.45 7.17 5.19
C LEU A 171 -4.17 7.60 4.48
N MET A 172 -3.13 6.75 4.53
CA MET A 172 -1.86 7.03 3.88
C MET A 172 -2.03 7.10 2.36
N LEU A 173 -2.69 6.11 1.75
CA LEU A 173 -2.95 6.07 0.31
C LEU A 173 -3.74 7.29 -0.17
N ALA A 174 -4.85 7.63 0.50
CA ALA A 174 -5.70 8.74 0.10
C ALA A 174 -4.94 10.07 0.08
N ASN A 175 -4.02 10.28 1.02
CA ASN A 175 -3.23 11.51 1.10
C ASN A 175 -2.06 11.53 0.11
N LEU A 176 -1.36 10.41 -0.07
CA LEU A 176 -0.28 10.28 -1.05
C LEU A 176 -0.83 10.44 -2.48
N SER A 177 -1.95 9.79 -2.80
CA SER A 177 -2.55 9.85 -4.14
C SER A 177 -3.08 11.24 -4.53
N ILE A 178 -3.38 12.12 -3.57
CA ILE A 178 -3.79 13.51 -3.85
C ILE A 178 -2.67 14.52 -3.58
N ALA A 179 -1.46 14.05 -3.25
CA ALA A 179 -0.30 14.86 -2.84
C ALA A 179 -0.64 15.89 -1.74
N ASN A 180 -1.46 15.50 -0.75
CA ASN A 180 -1.82 16.38 0.37
C ASN A 180 -0.79 16.35 1.50
N MET A 181 -0.11 15.21 1.67
CA MET A 181 0.96 15.00 2.63
C MET A 181 1.98 14.03 2.03
N ASP A 182 3.24 14.22 2.40
CA ASP A 182 4.32 13.36 1.92
C ASP A 182 4.49 12.11 2.80
N PHE A 183 5.13 11.08 2.27
CA PHE A 183 5.39 9.83 2.99
C PHE A 183 6.11 10.06 4.32
N ALA A 184 7.09 10.98 4.35
CA ALA A 184 7.86 11.31 5.54
C ALA A 184 7.00 11.84 6.70
N GLU A 185 5.78 12.35 6.44
CA GLU A 185 4.84 12.78 7.49
C GLU A 185 4.14 11.60 8.18
N TYR A 186 4.15 10.40 7.59
CA TYR A 186 3.50 9.19 8.12
C TYR A 186 4.43 8.26 8.89
N VAL A 187 5.73 8.58 8.92
CA VAL A 187 6.74 7.65 9.40
C VAL A 187 7.77 8.32 10.28
N SER A 188 8.35 7.55 11.21
CA SER A 188 9.53 7.97 11.94
C SER A 188 10.78 7.73 11.11
N LEU A 189 11.56 8.81 10.92
CA LEU A 189 12.86 8.76 10.26
C LEU A 189 13.95 8.15 11.16
N ASP A 190 13.72 8.07 12.47
CA ASP A 190 14.69 7.54 13.44
C ASP A 190 14.98 6.04 13.16
N GLY A 191 13.96 5.29 12.71
CA GLY A 191 14.09 3.89 12.34
C GLY A 191 14.85 3.65 11.03
N ALA A 192 14.71 4.54 10.06
CA ALA A 192 15.24 4.35 8.71
C ALA A 192 16.75 4.61 8.58
N SER A 193 17.37 5.25 9.58
CA SER A 193 18.82 5.48 9.62
C SER A 193 19.69 4.21 9.66
N VAL A 194 19.08 3.03 9.79
CA VAL A 194 19.76 1.73 9.80
C VAL A 194 19.50 1.00 8.48
N PRO A 195 20.54 0.65 7.70
CA PRO A 195 20.38 -0.17 6.49
C PRO A 195 19.60 -1.46 6.78
N GLY A 196 18.66 -1.79 5.91
CA GLY A 196 17.78 -2.96 6.03
C GLY A 196 16.57 -2.76 6.94
N ARG A 197 16.38 -1.59 7.55
CA ARG A 197 15.23 -1.31 8.42
C ARG A 197 14.16 -0.49 7.72
N LEU A 198 12.94 -1.01 7.74
CA LEU A 198 11.74 -0.33 7.25
C LEU A 198 11.43 0.92 8.07
N TYR A 199 10.73 1.87 7.46
CA TYR A 199 10.17 3.01 8.17
C TYR A 199 9.10 2.55 9.18
N ASP A 200 9.15 3.13 10.38
CA ASP A 200 8.17 2.88 11.44
C ASP A 200 6.95 3.79 11.22
N TRP A 201 5.77 3.22 10.99
CA TRP A 201 4.54 4.00 10.82
C TRP A 201 4.15 4.74 12.11
N VAL A 202 3.76 6.01 11.96
CA VAL A 202 3.33 6.88 13.06
C VAL A 202 1.82 7.12 12.95
N PRO A 203 1.03 6.75 13.98
CA PRO A 203 -0.41 7.03 13.99
C PRO A 203 -0.70 8.53 13.97
N PHE A 204 -1.76 8.93 13.27
CA PHE A 204 -2.17 10.33 13.16
C PHE A 204 -2.59 10.97 14.50
N ASP A 205 -3.06 10.15 15.45
CA ASP A 205 -3.43 10.59 16.80
C ASP A 205 -2.21 10.97 17.66
N ASP A 206 -1.00 10.65 17.18
CA ASP A 206 0.28 10.93 17.84
C ASP A 206 1.18 11.69 16.85
N PRO A 207 0.88 12.99 16.58
CA PRO A 207 1.57 13.72 15.53
C PRO A 207 3.08 13.69 15.77
N PRO A 208 3.89 13.37 14.74
CA PRO A 208 5.34 13.31 14.91
C PRO A 208 5.86 14.65 15.45
N VAL A 209 6.83 14.59 16.36
CA VAL A 209 7.38 15.77 17.06
C VAL A 209 7.88 16.86 16.10
N HIS A 210 8.15 16.52 14.84
CA HIS A 210 8.60 17.42 13.79
C HIS A 210 7.47 18.17 13.04
N THR A 211 6.20 17.80 13.22
CA THR A 211 5.04 18.45 12.55
C THR A 211 4.25 19.38 13.48
N ALA A 212 4.89 19.92 14.53
CA ALA A 212 4.35 21.07 15.27
C ALA A 212 4.38 22.36 14.40
N GLN A 213 3.76 22.32 13.22
CA GLN A 213 3.28 23.51 12.54
C GLN A 213 2.05 24.01 13.30
N GLU A 214 2.22 25.12 14.01
CA GLU A 214 1.16 25.87 14.68
C GLU A 214 0.03 26.19 13.68
N GLY A 215 -1.07 25.42 13.68
CA GLY A 215 -2.28 25.81 12.96
C GLY A 215 -3.13 24.70 12.33
N ARG A 216 -2.65 23.46 12.19
CA ARG A 216 -3.51 22.36 11.71
C ARG A 216 -4.44 21.90 12.84
N LYS A 217 -5.76 22.07 12.67
CA LYS A 217 -6.76 21.45 13.56
C LYS A 217 -6.56 19.93 13.50
N PRO A 218 -6.47 19.23 14.64
CA PRO A 218 -6.44 17.77 14.62
C PRO A 218 -7.70 17.26 13.90
N ALA A 219 -7.50 16.35 12.94
CA ALA A 219 -8.61 15.60 12.36
C ALA A 219 -9.31 14.86 13.52
N GLU A 220 -10.64 14.93 13.58
CA GLU A 220 -11.39 14.15 14.56
C GLU A 220 -11.07 12.67 14.33
N ALA A 221 -10.63 11.97 15.39
CA ALA A 221 -10.28 10.56 15.31
C ALA A 221 -11.41 9.75 14.64
N PRO A 222 -11.10 8.82 13.72
CA PRO A 222 -12.12 8.02 13.07
C PRO A 222 -12.91 7.24 14.13
N PRO A 223 -14.23 7.07 13.97
CA PRO A 223 -15.08 6.50 15.00
C PRO A 223 -14.78 5.01 15.13
N VAL A 224 -13.89 4.65 16.05
CA VAL A 224 -13.52 3.27 16.45
C VAL A 224 -14.75 2.35 16.61
N LYS A 225 -15.87 2.93 17.04
CA LYS A 225 -17.17 2.25 17.19
C LYS A 225 -17.72 1.65 15.89
N ARG A 226 -17.45 2.25 14.73
CA ARG A 226 -17.96 1.76 13.44
C ARG A 226 -17.15 0.57 12.94
N LEU A 227 -15.83 0.58 13.17
CA LEU A 227 -14.96 -0.56 12.85
C LEU A 227 -15.33 -1.79 13.68
N GLU A 228 -15.57 -1.61 14.99
CA GLU A 228 -16.03 -2.70 15.88
C GLU A 228 -17.39 -3.27 15.43
N GLN A 229 -18.29 -2.41 14.95
CA GLN A 229 -19.59 -2.83 14.46
C GLN A 229 -19.49 -3.65 13.16
N ILE A 230 -18.63 -3.24 12.23
CA ILE A 230 -18.38 -3.97 10.98
C ILE A 230 -17.69 -5.32 11.26
N LEU A 231 -16.70 -5.34 12.16
CA LEU A 231 -16.07 -6.59 12.58
C LEU A 231 -17.07 -7.54 13.25
N ALA A 232 -18.02 -7.02 14.02
CA ALA A 232 -19.09 -7.82 14.61
C ALA A 232 -20.05 -8.38 13.54
N GLU A 233 -20.40 -7.60 12.52
CA GLU A 233 -21.22 -8.05 11.40
C GLU A 233 -20.52 -9.16 10.60
N LEU A 234 -19.23 -8.98 10.28
CA LEU A 234 -18.42 -9.99 9.58
C LEU A 234 -18.27 -11.29 10.39
N ARG A 235 -18.11 -11.21 11.72
CA ARG A 235 -18.13 -12.39 12.60
C ARG A 235 -19.49 -13.08 12.59
N SER A 236 -20.57 -12.30 12.67
CA SER A 236 -21.93 -12.86 12.67
C SER A 236 -22.30 -13.53 11.34
N GLY A 237 -21.73 -13.07 10.23
CA GLY A 237 -21.88 -13.66 8.90
C GLY A 237 -20.95 -14.86 8.63
N GLY A 238 -20.09 -15.24 9.58
CA GLY A 238 -19.13 -16.33 9.39
C GLY A 238 -18.01 -16.01 8.40
N HIS A 239 -17.80 -14.73 8.08
CA HIS A 239 -16.73 -14.29 7.18
C HIS A 239 -15.38 -14.21 7.91
N ILE A 240 -15.40 -13.92 9.21
CA ILE A 240 -14.22 -13.90 10.08
C ILE A 240 -14.50 -14.61 11.42
N ASP A 241 -13.46 -15.16 12.07
CA ASP A 241 -13.58 -15.82 13.39
C ASP A 241 -13.34 -14.80 14.51
#